data_AF-A0A497GIH6-F1
#
_entry.id   AF-A0A497GIH6-F1
#
_cell.length_a   1.000
_cell.length_b   1.000
_cell.length_c   1.000
_cell.angle_alpha   90.00
_cell.angle_beta   90.00
_cell.angle_gamma   90.00
#
_symmetry.space_group_name_H-M   'P 1'
#
loop_
_entity.id
_entity.type
_entity.pdbx_description
1 polymer ?
#
loop_
_entity_poly.entity_id
_entity_poly.type
_entity_poly.pdbx_seq_one_letter_code
_entity_poly.pdbx_strand_id
1 'polypeptide(L)'
;MITRVFAILFATLMSITTLCGVIYGHWIKELRIHAQVETGDLNVNIRCYKVCALCAKVYSGSDGSCIRIDLTGSRCWMLFIKVLIINNGTMPVRMNYKSDLPVGINCKTHFIGPFKLNELSDILSIIKDCKIHDDIPDLDVGEAVLACHVISPNDDIKEGIANGIVTYEARFNSWVKTLCIELSFNITSSHCDN
;
A
#
# COMPACT_ATOMS: atom_id res chain seq x y z
N MET A 1 -32.24 7.56 78.94
CA MET A 1 -32.20 8.69 77.97
C MET A 1 -31.03 8.55 76.99
N ILE A 2 -29.82 8.26 77.48
CA ILE A 2 -28.60 7.99 76.68
C ILE A 2 -28.79 6.89 75.62
N THR A 3 -29.43 5.78 75.95
CA THR A 3 -29.68 4.66 75.02
C THR A 3 -30.56 5.01 73.83
N ARG A 4 -31.51 5.94 73.99
CA ARG A 4 -32.36 6.41 72.87
C ARG A 4 -31.58 7.30 71.90
N VAL A 5 -30.67 8.12 72.42
CA VAL A 5 -29.81 8.99 71.59
C VAL A 5 -28.85 8.15 70.75
N PHE A 6 -28.25 7.11 71.33
CA PHE A 6 -27.41 6.17 70.58
C PHE A 6 -28.18 5.38 69.52
N ALA A 7 -29.40 4.92 69.82
CA ALA A 7 -30.23 4.22 68.86
C ALA A 7 -30.62 5.10 67.66
N ILE A 8 -30.95 6.37 67.91
CA ILE A 8 -31.27 7.33 66.85
C ILE A 8 -30.03 7.58 65.99
N LEU A 9 -28.87 7.85 66.61
CA LEU A 9 -27.61 8.10 65.90
C LEU A 9 -27.20 6.91 65.03
N PHE A 10 -27.34 5.69 65.56
CA PHE A 10 -27.04 4.46 64.84
C PHE A 10 -27.97 4.27 63.63
N ALA A 11 -29.27 4.53 63.81
CA ALA A 11 -30.24 4.46 62.72
C ALA A 11 -29.96 5.48 61.61
N THR A 12 -29.57 6.72 61.94
CA THR A 12 -29.19 7.73 60.94
C THR A 12 -27.92 7.35 60.19
N LEU A 13 -26.90 6.86 60.89
CA LEU A 13 -25.65 6.38 60.28
C LEU A 13 -25.92 5.22 59.30
N MET A 14 -26.71 4.24 59.72
CA MET A 14 -27.07 3.10 58.86
C MET A 14 -27.84 3.55 57.61
N SER A 15 -28.74 4.53 57.74
CA SER A 15 -29.51 5.08 56.62
C SER A 15 -28.63 5.83 55.62
N ILE A 16 -27.66 6.61 56.11
CA ILE A 16 -26.69 7.32 55.26
C ILE A 16 -25.82 6.31 54.49
N THR A 17 -25.31 5.27 55.17
CA THR A 17 -24.46 4.27 54.52
C THR A 17 -25.20 3.44 53.46
N THR A 18 -26.46 3.10 53.69
CA THR A 18 -27.28 2.40 52.69
C THR A 18 -27.60 3.30 51.50
N LEU A 19 -27.93 4.58 51.72
CA LEU A 19 -28.12 5.55 50.63
C LEU A 19 -26.85 5.74 49.80
N CYS A 20 -25.68 5.90 50.43
CA CYS A 20 -24.40 6.00 49.74
C CYS A 20 -24.10 4.74 48.93
N GLY A 21 -24.37 3.55 49.47
CA GLY A 21 -24.18 2.26 48.77
C GLY A 21 -25.10 2.10 47.57
N VAL A 22 -26.36 2.50 47.67
CA VAL A 22 -27.33 2.47 46.55
C VAL A 22 -26.93 3.46 45.45
N ILE A 23 -26.51 4.67 45.83
CA ILE A 23 -26.03 5.67 44.87
C ILE A 23 -24.77 5.15 44.16
N TYR A 24 -23.78 4.64 44.89
CA TYR A 24 -22.57 4.06 44.28
C TYR A 24 -22.86 2.83 43.42
N GLY A 25 -23.79 1.96 43.83
CA GLY A 25 -24.21 0.79 43.05
C GLY A 25 -24.89 1.16 41.74
N HIS A 26 -25.61 2.29 41.70
CA HIS A 26 -26.22 2.83 40.47
C HIS A 26 -25.27 3.62 39.57
N TRP A 27 -24.04 3.90 40.02
CA TRP A 27 -23.00 4.53 39.21
C TRP A 27 -22.26 3.56 38.27
N ILE A 28 -22.67 2.29 38.20
CA ILE A 28 -22.37 1.40 37.07
C ILE A 28 -23.25 1.80 35.88
N LYS A 29 -23.16 3.08 35.47
CA LYS A 29 -23.61 3.47 34.13
C LYS A 29 -22.45 3.17 33.21
N GLU A 30 -22.57 2.06 32.50
CA GLU A 30 -21.67 1.68 31.42
C GLU A 30 -21.58 2.85 30.43
N LEU A 31 -20.44 3.56 30.43
CA LEU A 31 -20.17 4.64 29.49
C LEU A 31 -19.86 3.99 28.13
N ARG A 32 -20.89 3.66 27.36
CA ARG A 32 -20.74 3.20 25.97
C ARG A 32 -20.42 4.40 25.09
N ILE A 33 -19.13 4.63 24.88
CA ILE A 33 -18.66 5.58 23.88
C ILE A 33 -18.92 4.95 22.50
N HIS A 34 -20.02 5.35 21.85
CA HIS A 34 -20.24 5.11 20.43
C HIS A 34 -19.50 6.18 19.64
N ALA A 35 -18.20 5.97 19.44
CA ALA A 35 -17.42 6.77 18.49
C ALA A 35 -17.61 6.17 17.09
N GLN A 36 -18.29 6.89 16.22
CA GLN A 36 -18.25 6.61 14.78
C GLN A 36 -16.96 7.24 14.26
N VAL A 37 -15.90 6.43 14.18
CA VAL A 37 -14.64 6.87 13.57
C VAL A 37 -14.86 6.81 12.07
N GLU A 38 -14.94 7.97 11.41
CA GLU A 38 -14.74 8.04 9.97
C GLU A 38 -13.30 7.58 9.70
N THR A 39 -13.13 6.29 9.44
CA THR A 39 -11.87 5.74 8.96
C THR A 39 -11.72 6.23 7.53
N GLY A 40 -10.76 7.12 7.30
CA GLY A 40 -10.49 7.68 5.99
C GLY A 40 -10.26 6.63 4.90
N ASP A 41 -10.39 7.03 3.63
CA ASP A 41 -10.30 6.12 2.49
C ASP A 41 -8.85 5.76 2.14
N LEU A 42 -8.57 4.45 2.09
CA LEU A 42 -7.33 3.90 1.54
C LEU A 42 -7.39 3.95 0.01
N ASN A 43 -6.75 4.95 -0.60
CA ASN A 43 -6.76 5.10 -2.06
C ASN A 43 -5.37 5.30 -2.66
N VAL A 44 -4.78 4.21 -3.16
CA VAL A 44 -3.57 4.25 -3.98
C VAL A 44 -3.92 4.02 -5.44
N ASN A 45 -3.30 4.79 -6.33
CA ASN A 45 -3.48 4.69 -7.77
C ASN A 45 -2.13 4.45 -8.46
N ILE A 46 -2.10 3.57 -9.46
CA ILE A 46 -0.98 3.41 -10.37
C ILE A 46 -1.22 4.22 -11.63
N ARG A 47 -0.22 4.99 -12.03
CA ARG A 47 -0.12 5.53 -13.38
C ARG A 47 1.16 5.03 -14.04
N CYS A 48 1.03 4.28 -15.13
CA CYS A 48 2.16 3.86 -15.95
C CYS A 48 2.43 4.93 -17.02
N TYR A 49 3.63 5.52 -17.00
CA TYR A 49 3.95 6.68 -17.84
C TYR A 49 4.74 6.33 -19.09
N LYS A 50 5.49 5.23 -19.10
CA LYS A 50 6.27 4.83 -20.27
C LYS A 50 6.65 3.36 -20.18
N VAL A 51 6.30 2.62 -21.23
CA VAL A 51 6.81 1.27 -21.50
C VAL A 51 7.61 1.36 -22.78
N CYS A 52 8.88 0.96 -22.74
CA CYS A 52 9.73 0.93 -23.93
C CYS A 52 10.31 -0.47 -24.12
N ALA A 53 9.81 -1.18 -25.12
CA ALA A 53 10.42 -2.36 -25.72
C ALA A 53 9.86 -2.54 -27.15
N LEU A 54 10.61 -3.23 -28.01
CA LEU A 54 10.12 -3.68 -29.31
C LEU A 54 8.95 -4.66 -29.07
N CYS A 55 7.80 -4.41 -29.73
CA CYS A 55 6.60 -5.25 -29.69
C CYS A 55 5.93 -5.45 -28.31
N ALA A 56 5.90 -4.41 -27.46
CA ALA A 56 5.10 -4.42 -26.22
C ALA A 56 3.65 -3.95 -26.47
N LYS A 57 2.66 -4.68 -25.93
CA LYS A 57 1.27 -4.22 -25.81
C LYS A 57 0.95 -4.01 -24.34
N VAL A 58 0.35 -2.86 -24.02
CA VAL A 58 0.00 -2.49 -22.65
C VAL A 58 -1.52 -2.41 -22.54
N TYR A 59 -2.05 -3.10 -21.54
CA TYR A 59 -3.46 -3.12 -21.19
C TYR A 59 -3.61 -2.65 -19.75
N SER A 60 -4.60 -1.81 -19.48
CA SER A 60 -5.02 -1.50 -18.10
C SER A 60 -6.20 -2.40 -17.75
N GLY A 61 -6.17 -3.03 -16.57
CA GLY A 61 -7.32 -3.76 -16.05
C GLY A 61 -8.50 -2.81 -15.81
N SER A 62 -9.73 -3.34 -15.92
CA SER A 62 -10.98 -2.58 -15.77
C SER A 62 -11.07 -1.77 -14.47
N ASP A 63 -10.43 -2.27 -13.42
CA ASP A 63 -10.52 -1.71 -12.07
C ASP A 63 -9.28 -0.88 -11.71
N GLY A 64 -8.33 -0.72 -12.65
CA GLY A 64 -7.06 -0.01 -12.44
C GLY A 64 -6.10 -0.65 -11.45
N SER A 65 -6.44 -1.84 -10.92
CA SER A 65 -5.65 -2.57 -9.93
C SER A 65 -4.41 -3.23 -10.54
N CYS A 66 -4.50 -3.67 -11.79
CA CYS A 66 -3.40 -4.34 -12.47
C CYS A 66 -3.19 -3.82 -13.90
N ILE A 67 -1.93 -3.69 -14.28
CA ILE A 67 -1.51 -3.36 -15.64
C ILE A 67 -0.90 -4.61 -16.26
N ARG A 68 -1.39 -5.02 -17.42
CA ARG A 68 -0.83 -6.16 -18.14
C ARG A 68 0.03 -5.68 -19.30
N ILE A 69 1.24 -6.22 -19.38
CA ILE A 69 2.19 -5.95 -20.45
C ILE A 69 2.52 -7.27 -21.12
N ASP A 70 2.13 -7.40 -22.38
CA ASP A 70 2.46 -8.54 -23.21
C ASP A 70 3.65 -8.16 -24.11
N LEU A 71 4.71 -8.96 -24.08
CA LEU A 71 5.87 -8.84 -24.92
C LEU A 71 5.96 -10.07 -25.84
N THR A 72 6.32 -9.89 -27.10
CA THR A 72 6.61 -11.00 -28.02
C THR A 72 7.88 -10.71 -28.78
N GLY A 73 8.83 -11.64 -28.78
CA GLY A 73 10.10 -11.48 -29.50
C GLY A 73 11.18 -12.51 -29.13
N SER A 74 12.40 -12.27 -29.61
CA SER A 74 13.59 -13.09 -29.30
C SER A 74 14.09 -12.87 -27.88
N ARG A 75 15.19 -13.50 -27.46
CA ARG A 75 15.80 -13.27 -26.12
C ARG A 75 16.57 -11.94 -25.98
N CYS A 76 16.48 -11.02 -26.94
CA CYS A 76 17.35 -9.82 -26.99
C CYS A 76 16.54 -8.54 -26.87
N TRP A 77 15.93 -8.36 -25.70
CA TRP A 77 15.14 -7.19 -25.36
C TRP A 77 15.52 -6.65 -23.99
N MET A 78 15.17 -5.39 -23.77
CA MET A 78 15.18 -4.76 -22.46
C MET A 78 13.86 -4.00 -22.32
N LEU A 79 13.13 -4.29 -21.26
CA LEU A 79 11.84 -3.68 -20.98
C LEU A 79 12.01 -2.68 -19.85
N PHE A 80 11.79 -1.41 -20.18
CA PHE A 80 11.77 -0.33 -19.21
C PHE A 80 10.33 -0.01 -18.82
N ILE A 81 10.01 -0.14 -17.54
CA ILE A 81 8.68 0.18 -17.00
C ILE A 81 8.83 1.27 -15.95
N LYS A 82 8.15 2.39 -16.17
CA LYS A 82 8.08 3.50 -15.20
C LYS A 82 6.67 3.61 -14.63
N VAL A 83 6.55 3.37 -13.34
CA VAL A 83 5.29 3.32 -12.60
C VAL A 83 5.30 4.39 -11.53
N LEU A 84 4.37 5.34 -11.62
CA LEU A 84 4.13 6.30 -10.55
C LEU A 84 3.03 5.74 -9.66
N ILE A 85 3.35 5.64 -8.38
CA ILE A 85 2.42 5.20 -7.34
C ILE A 85 2.09 6.42 -6.51
N ILE A 86 0.79 6.73 -6.41
CA ILE A 86 0.32 7.95 -5.75
C ILE A 86 -0.63 7.56 -4.62
N ASN A 87 -0.38 8.07 -3.41
CA ASN A 87 -1.34 8.01 -2.31
C ASN A 87 -2.33 9.18 -2.41
N ASN A 88 -3.46 8.93 -3.07
CA ASN A 88 -4.60 9.86 -3.16
C ASN A 88 -5.63 9.62 -2.05
N GLY A 89 -5.30 8.79 -1.05
CA GLY A 89 -6.15 8.53 0.09
C GLY A 89 -6.13 9.68 1.09
N THR A 90 -6.77 9.47 2.24
CA THR A 90 -6.74 10.42 3.35
C THR A 90 -5.87 9.96 4.51
N MET A 91 -5.20 8.81 4.36
CA MET A 91 -4.35 8.19 5.38
C MET A 91 -2.96 7.87 4.80
N PRO A 92 -1.88 7.97 5.60
CA PRO A 92 -0.55 7.51 5.19
C PRO A 92 -0.56 5.99 5.03
N VAL A 93 0.27 5.46 4.13
CA VAL A 93 0.29 4.05 3.79
C VAL A 93 1.69 3.48 3.89
N ARG A 94 1.78 2.27 4.47
CA ARG A 94 3.00 1.46 4.39
C ARG A 94 3.04 0.73 3.07
N MET A 95 4.17 0.79 2.39
CA MET A 95 4.33 0.19 1.07
C MET A 95 5.20 -1.06 1.16
N ASN A 96 4.75 -2.13 0.51
CA ASN A 96 5.58 -3.32 0.27
C ASN A 96 5.69 -3.57 -1.23
N TYR A 97 6.84 -4.08 -1.63
CA TYR A 97 7.17 -4.40 -3.01
C TYR A 97 7.56 -5.88 -3.12
N LYS A 98 7.07 -6.54 -4.16
CA LYS A 98 7.48 -7.91 -4.50
C LYS A 98 7.58 -8.08 -6.01
N SER A 99 8.60 -8.81 -6.45
CA SER A 99 8.81 -9.16 -7.85
C SER A 99 8.90 -10.68 -7.97
N ASP A 100 7.85 -11.29 -8.51
CA ASP A 100 7.76 -12.72 -8.78
C ASP A 100 7.91 -12.93 -10.29
N LEU A 101 9.16 -12.91 -10.77
CA LEU A 101 9.48 -13.17 -12.17
C LEU A 101 9.91 -14.63 -12.39
N PRO A 102 9.65 -15.18 -13.59
CA PRO A 102 10.03 -16.55 -13.91
C PRO A 102 11.55 -16.66 -14.04
N VAL A 103 12.04 -17.88 -13.85
CA VAL A 103 13.46 -18.21 -14.07
C VAL A 103 13.86 -17.81 -15.48
N GLY A 104 15.02 -17.18 -15.62
CA GLY A 104 15.48 -16.65 -16.90
C GLY A 104 15.28 -15.15 -17.07
N ILE A 105 14.58 -14.48 -16.16
CA ILE A 105 14.27 -13.04 -16.24
C ILE A 105 14.83 -12.30 -15.03
N ASN A 106 15.64 -11.29 -15.30
CA ASN A 106 16.19 -10.40 -14.30
C ASN A 106 15.32 -9.15 -14.16
N CYS A 107 15.10 -8.72 -12.92
CA CYS A 107 14.45 -7.45 -12.59
C CYS A 107 15.42 -6.60 -11.76
N LYS A 108 15.74 -5.40 -12.25
CA LYS A 108 16.33 -4.35 -11.41
C LYS A 108 15.30 -3.26 -11.20
N THR A 109 15.07 -2.90 -9.94
CA THR A 109 14.09 -1.89 -9.57
C THR A 109 14.77 -0.79 -8.78
N HIS A 110 14.43 0.45 -9.11
CA HIS A 110 14.85 1.63 -8.38
C HIS A 110 13.63 2.47 -8.02
N PHE A 111 13.57 2.93 -6.78
CA PHE A 111 12.50 3.80 -6.30
C PHE A 111 13.04 5.23 -6.17
N ILE A 112 12.31 6.19 -6.74
CA ILE A 112 12.69 7.61 -6.73
C ILE A 112 11.55 8.39 -6.04
N GLY A 113 11.87 9.06 -4.95
CA GLY A 113 10.89 9.76 -4.09
C GLY A 113 11.05 9.34 -2.61
N PRO A 114 10.04 9.57 -1.75
CA PRO A 114 8.74 10.16 -2.07
C PRO A 114 8.86 11.65 -2.41
N PHE A 115 7.90 12.16 -3.19
CA PHE A 115 7.75 13.60 -3.49
C PHE A 115 6.29 14.01 -3.45
N LYS A 116 6.03 15.30 -3.23
CA LYS A 116 4.67 15.84 -3.19
C LYS A 116 4.13 16.07 -4.59
N LEU A 117 2.86 15.72 -4.82
CA LEU A 117 2.18 15.90 -6.12
C LEU A 117 2.19 17.34 -6.64
N ASN A 118 2.28 18.33 -5.74
CA ASN A 118 2.26 19.74 -6.11
C ASN A 118 3.58 20.19 -6.77
N GLU A 119 4.64 19.39 -6.61
CA GLU A 119 5.98 19.64 -7.15
C GLU A 119 6.19 18.93 -8.51
N LEU A 120 5.26 18.04 -8.90
CA LEU A 120 5.33 17.16 -10.08
C LEU A 120 5.15 17.84 -11.45
N SER A 121 5.00 19.16 -11.52
CA SER A 121 4.82 19.87 -12.80
C SER A 121 5.99 19.66 -13.77
N ASP A 122 7.14 19.21 -13.26
CA ASP A 122 8.33 18.91 -14.04
C ASP A 122 9.04 17.62 -13.55
N ILE A 123 8.41 16.45 -13.73
CA ILE A 123 8.92 15.11 -13.33
C ILE A 123 10.41 14.92 -13.66
N LEU A 124 10.87 15.47 -14.79
CA LEU A 124 12.25 15.30 -15.27
C LEU A 124 13.28 16.11 -14.46
N SER A 125 12.90 17.26 -13.88
CA SER A 125 13.78 18.02 -13.00
C SER A 125 13.88 17.37 -11.62
N ILE A 126 12.76 16.84 -11.12
CA ILE A 126 12.65 16.16 -9.82
C ILE A 126 13.51 14.90 -9.75
N ILE A 127 13.61 14.13 -10.85
CA ILE A 127 14.42 12.91 -10.90
C ILE A 127 15.92 13.16 -10.66
N LYS A 128 16.44 14.36 -10.94
CA LYS A 128 17.88 14.66 -10.77
C LYS A 128 18.28 14.88 -9.31
N ASP A 129 17.37 15.41 -8.49
CA ASP A 129 17.66 15.80 -7.11
C ASP A 129 17.04 14.83 -6.07
N CYS A 130 16.23 13.88 -6.52
CA CYS A 130 15.59 12.90 -5.65
C CYS A 130 16.53 11.80 -5.18
N LYS A 131 16.28 11.33 -3.95
CA LYS A 131 16.94 10.14 -3.41
C LYS A 131 16.47 8.90 -4.16
N ILE A 132 17.43 8.05 -4.49
CA ILE A 132 17.19 6.72 -5.00
C ILE A 132 17.16 5.77 -3.80
N HIS A 133 16.11 4.98 -3.70
CA HIS A 133 15.91 3.98 -2.65
C HIS A 133 15.98 2.58 -3.26
N ASP A 134 16.58 1.66 -2.51
CA ASP A 134 16.63 0.23 -2.87
C ASP A 134 15.30 -0.46 -2.57
N ASP A 135 14.59 -0.01 -1.52
CA ASP A 135 13.25 -0.47 -1.13
C ASP A 135 12.19 0.60 -1.40
N ILE A 136 10.93 0.16 -1.54
CA ILE A 136 9.81 1.09 -1.73
C ILE A 136 9.58 1.90 -0.43
N PRO A 137 9.60 3.24 -0.48
CA PRO A 137 9.30 4.05 0.68
C PRO A 137 7.80 4.03 1.00
N ASP A 138 7.47 4.18 2.28
CA ASP A 138 6.12 4.52 2.73
C ASP A 138 5.67 5.87 2.14
N LEU A 139 4.36 6.06 1.97
CA LEU A 139 3.80 7.26 1.34
C LEU A 139 2.83 7.98 2.29
N ASP A 140 3.12 9.24 2.59
CA ASP A 140 2.14 10.13 3.22
C ASP A 140 1.04 10.56 2.24
N VAL A 141 0.02 11.20 2.78
CA VAL A 141 -1.12 11.70 2.00
C VAL A 141 -0.65 12.74 0.97
N GLY A 142 -0.97 12.51 -0.31
CA GLY A 142 -0.59 13.40 -1.40
C GLY A 142 0.86 13.23 -1.88
N GLU A 143 1.56 12.22 -1.39
CA GLU A 143 2.88 11.84 -1.88
C GLU A 143 2.81 10.79 -3.00
N ALA A 144 3.89 10.75 -3.78
CA ALA A 144 4.07 9.79 -4.83
C ALA A 144 5.52 9.28 -4.87
N VAL A 145 5.68 8.06 -5.37
CA VAL A 145 6.98 7.45 -5.66
C VAL A 145 6.99 6.96 -7.10
N LEU A 146 8.10 7.18 -7.79
CA LEU A 146 8.36 6.64 -9.12
C LEU A 146 9.18 5.35 -9.00
N ALA A 147 8.57 4.22 -9.32
CA ALA A 147 9.26 2.95 -9.48
C ALA A 147 9.74 2.78 -10.94
N CYS A 148 11.03 2.55 -11.10
CA CYS A 148 11.66 2.29 -12.39
C CYS A 148 12.14 0.83 -12.43
N HIS A 149 11.50 0.01 -13.25
CA HIS A 149 11.94 -1.35 -13.51
C HIS A 149 12.73 -1.43 -14.82
N VAL A 150 13.86 -2.12 -14.75
CA VAL A 150 14.62 -2.60 -15.90
C VAL A 150 14.51 -4.11 -15.88
N ILE A 151 13.77 -4.65 -16.82
CA ILE A 151 13.53 -6.09 -16.94
C ILE A 151 14.26 -6.58 -18.19
N SER A 152 15.05 -7.64 -18.04
CA SER A 152 15.80 -8.21 -19.14
C SER A 152 15.89 -9.73 -19.01
N PRO A 153 15.95 -10.46 -20.13
CA PRO A 153 16.27 -11.87 -20.14
C PRO A 153 17.71 -12.10 -19.67
N ASN A 154 18.00 -13.28 -19.14
CA ASN A 154 19.34 -13.79 -18.86
C ASN A 154 19.61 -15.06 -19.70
N ASP A 155 20.76 -15.69 -19.52
CA ASP A 155 21.18 -16.85 -20.32
C ASP A 155 20.33 -18.11 -20.12
N ASP A 156 19.57 -18.20 -19.02
CA ASP A 156 18.72 -19.35 -18.67
C ASP A 156 17.33 -19.29 -19.31
N ILE A 157 17.02 -18.22 -20.06
CA ILE A 157 15.69 -18.02 -20.61
C ILE A 157 15.39 -19.02 -21.74
N LYS A 158 14.23 -19.66 -21.67
CA LYS A 158 13.77 -20.65 -22.65
C LYS A 158 12.70 -20.07 -23.57
N GLU A 159 12.60 -20.64 -24.76
CA GLU A 159 11.50 -20.36 -25.68
C GLU A 159 10.16 -20.79 -25.08
N GLY A 160 9.09 -20.08 -25.46
CA GLY A 160 7.75 -20.29 -24.96
C GLY A 160 7.19 -19.09 -24.18
N ILE A 161 6.12 -19.34 -23.43
CA ILE A 161 5.42 -18.30 -22.68
C ILE A 161 5.90 -18.30 -21.23
N ALA A 162 6.42 -17.18 -20.78
CA ALA A 162 6.84 -16.95 -19.41
C ALA A 162 5.99 -15.82 -18.81
N ASN A 163 5.37 -16.07 -17.65
CA ASN A 163 4.55 -15.08 -16.96
C ASN A 163 5.24 -14.65 -15.67
N GLY A 164 5.18 -13.37 -15.37
CA GLY A 164 5.69 -12.79 -14.12
C GLY A 164 4.74 -11.73 -13.59
N ILE A 165 4.87 -11.41 -12.32
CA ILE A 165 4.08 -10.38 -11.67
C ILE A 165 4.97 -9.50 -10.78
N VAL A 166 4.73 -8.20 -10.86
CA VAL A 166 5.29 -7.23 -9.92
C VAL A 166 4.13 -6.70 -9.08
N THR A 167 4.27 -6.75 -7.76
CA THR A 167 3.20 -6.41 -6.82
C THR A 167 3.63 -5.28 -5.90
N TYR A 168 2.70 -4.36 -5.71
CA TYR A 168 2.76 -3.27 -4.75
C TYR A 168 1.61 -3.43 -3.78
N GLU A 169 1.92 -3.51 -2.50
CA GLU A 169 0.92 -3.58 -1.45
C GLU A 169 0.96 -2.29 -0.64
N ALA A 170 -0.16 -1.59 -0.57
CA ALA A 170 -0.34 -0.43 0.29
C ALA A 170 -1.19 -0.84 1.50
N ARG A 171 -0.67 -0.60 2.70
CA ARG A 171 -1.29 -1.03 3.95
C ARG A 171 -1.46 0.10 4.94
N PHE A 172 -2.64 0.19 5.52
CA PHE A 172 -2.91 0.99 6.70
C PHE A 172 -3.70 0.13 7.70
N ASN A 173 -3.09 -0.20 8.83
CA ASN A 173 -3.64 -1.15 9.80
C ASN A 173 -4.03 -2.51 9.17
N SER A 174 -5.32 -2.88 9.22
CA SER A 174 -5.87 -4.10 8.62
C SER A 174 -6.30 -3.92 7.16
N TRP A 175 -6.28 -2.70 6.63
CA TRP A 175 -6.71 -2.39 5.28
C TRP A 175 -5.54 -2.56 4.33
N VAL A 176 -5.77 -3.31 3.25
CA VAL A 176 -4.75 -3.63 2.26
C VAL A 176 -5.32 -3.33 0.88
N LYS A 177 -4.56 -2.57 0.08
CA LYS A 177 -4.83 -2.36 -1.34
C LYS A 177 -3.65 -2.90 -2.12
N THR A 178 -3.93 -3.83 -3.02
CA THR A 178 -2.92 -4.44 -3.88
C THR A 178 -3.00 -3.84 -5.27
N LEU A 179 -1.84 -3.55 -5.82
CA LEU A 179 -1.64 -3.00 -7.14
C LEU A 179 -0.59 -3.88 -7.85
N CYS A 180 -0.79 -4.21 -9.12
CA CYS A 180 0.09 -5.15 -9.79
C CYS A 180 0.43 -4.80 -11.24
N ILE A 181 1.53 -5.38 -11.72
CA ILE A 181 1.95 -5.36 -13.12
C ILE A 181 2.12 -6.81 -13.54
N GLU A 182 1.24 -7.29 -14.39
CA GLU A 182 1.32 -8.59 -15.01
C GLU A 182 2.19 -8.50 -16.25
N LEU A 183 3.14 -9.42 -16.37
CA LEU A 183 4.09 -9.49 -17.47
C LEU A 183 3.94 -10.84 -18.15
N SER A 184 3.66 -10.84 -19.44
CA SER A 184 3.58 -12.06 -20.26
C SER A 184 4.58 -11.95 -21.39
N PHE A 185 5.62 -12.77 -21.34
CA PHE A 185 6.69 -12.83 -22.32
C PHE A 185 6.49 -14.04 -23.23
N ASN A 186 6.21 -13.81 -24.50
CA ASN A 186 6.19 -14.85 -25.52
C ASN A 186 7.52 -14.85 -26.28
N ILE A 187 8.41 -15.75 -25.89
CA ILE A 187 9.78 -15.83 -26.41
C ILE A 187 9.79 -16.77 -27.60
N THR A 188 9.96 -16.20 -28.78
CA THR A 188 9.88 -16.91 -30.06
C THR A 188 11.22 -17.48 -30.52
N SER A 189 12.33 -17.00 -29.94
CA SER A 189 13.68 -17.44 -30.27
C SER A 189 14.62 -17.27 -29.07
N SER A 190 15.38 -18.31 -28.77
CA SER A 190 16.48 -18.32 -27.80
C SER A 190 17.78 -17.72 -28.35
N HIS A 191 17.76 -17.16 -29.55
CA HIS A 191 18.90 -16.47 -30.16
C HIS A 191 18.56 -15.00 -30.43
N CYS A 192 19.58 -14.12 -30.46
CA CYS A 192 19.37 -12.78 -31.02
C CYS A 192 19.28 -12.94 -32.53
N ASP A 193 18.17 -12.50 -33.12
CA ASP A 193 18.13 -12.27 -34.56
C ASP A 193 18.99 -11.03 -34.84
N ASN A 194 20.11 -11.22 -35.55
CA ASN A 194 21.01 -10.14 -35.99
C ASN A 194 20.40 -9.32 -37.12
#